data_AF-A0A2D6JUM2-F1
#
_entry.id   AF-A0A2D6JUM2-F1
#
_cell.length_a   1.000
_cell.length_b   1.000
_cell.length_c   1.000
_cell.angle_alpha   90.00
_cell.angle_beta   90.00
_cell.angle_gamma   90.00
#
_symmetry.space_group_name_H-M   'P 1'
#
loop_
_entity.id
_entity.type
_entity.pdbx_description
1 polymer ?
#
loop_
_entity_poly.entity_id
_entity_poly.type
_entity_poly.pdbx_seq_one_letter_code
_entity_poly.pdbx_strand_id
1 'polypeptide(L)' 'MYLYALYYKNEDGTFEGPAVGLFESEFEARNYVYRDGPCPRTEFEIVKHKVHRDKDHESRRRNE' A
#
# COMPACT_ATOMS: atom_id res chain seq x y z
N MET A 1 -3.47 2.66 -11.93
CA MET A 1 -4.14 1.87 -10.88
C MET A 1 -3.68 2.41 -9.54
N TYR A 2 -4.49 2.36 -8.49
CA TYR A 2 -4.07 2.79 -7.16
C TYR A 2 -3.96 1.58 -6.26
N LEU A 3 -2.95 1.56 -5.42
CA LEU A 3 -2.83 0.63 -4.31
C LEU A 3 -2.71 1.46 -3.03
N TYR A 4 -3.31 0.96 -1.97
CA TYR A 4 -3.31 1.55 -0.65
C TYR A 4 -2.44 0.66 0.23
N ALA A 5 -1.32 1.19 0.68
CA ALA A 5 -0.42 0.47 1.57
C ALA A 5 -0.70 0.89 3.02
N LEU A 6 -0.84 -0.09 3.89
CA LEU A 6 -1.01 0.12 5.32
C LEU A 6 0.37 0.03 6.00
N TYR A 7 0.75 1.03 6.77
CA TYR A 7 2.00 1.03 7.54
C TYR A 7 1.73 1.22 9.04
N TYR A 8 2.57 0.61 9.87
CA TYR A 8 2.64 0.95 11.28
C TYR A 8 3.35 2.29 11.44
N LYS A 9 2.70 3.22 12.12
CA LYS A 9 3.28 4.51 12.46
C LYS A 9 3.97 4.40 13.81
N ASN A 10 5.25 4.74 13.84
CA ASN A 10 6.00 4.88 15.08
C ASN A 10 5.57 6.15 15.83
N GLU A 11 5.90 6.24 17.12
CA GLU A 11 5.59 7.41 17.95
C GLU A 11 6.24 8.71 17.40
N ASP A 12 7.38 8.60 16.73
CA ASP A 12 8.08 9.70 16.04
C ASP A 12 7.43 10.11 14.70
N GLY A 13 6.33 9.47 14.29
CA GLY A 13 5.62 9.74 13.04
C GLY A 13 6.28 9.16 11.79
N THR A 14 7.33 8.35 11.95
CA THR A 14 7.98 7.61 10.87
C THR A 14 7.33 6.24 10.66
N PHE A 15 7.55 5.67 9.48
CA PHE A 15 7.16 4.30 9.14
C PHE A 15 8.43 3.48 8.97
N GLU A 16 8.65 2.50 9.84
CA GLU A 16 9.76 1.55 9.70
C GLU A 16 9.24 0.19 9.26
N GLY A 17 9.80 -0.32 8.15
CA GLY A 17 9.54 -1.68 7.67
C GLY A 17 8.58 -1.79 6.47
N PRO A 18 8.30 -3.02 6.03
CA PRO A 18 7.41 -3.29 4.90
C PRO A 18 5.95 -2.95 5.24
N ALA A 19 5.17 -2.61 4.21
CA ALA A 19 3.73 -2.41 4.38
C ALA A 19 3.09 -3.65 5.00
N VAL A 20 2.25 -3.43 6.01
CA VAL A 20 1.43 -4.44 6.69
C VAL A 20 0.50 -5.14 5.69
N GLY A 21 0.03 -4.39 4.69
CA GLY A 21 -0.77 -4.92 3.60
C GLY A 21 -0.88 -3.94 2.44
N LEU A 22 -1.19 -4.49 1.27
CA LEU A 22 -1.51 -3.74 0.05
C LEU A 22 -2.96 -4.02 -0.32
N PHE A 23 -3.73 -2.96 -0.53
CA PHE A 23 -5.16 -3.02 -0.79
C PHE A 23 -5.51 -2.26 -2.06
N GLU A 24 -6.54 -2.68 -2.78
CA GLU A 24 -7.00 -1.95 -3.97
C GLU A 24 -7.87 -0.75 -3.60
N SER A 25 -8.41 -0.74 -2.38
CA SER A 25 -9.26 0.33 -1.84
C SER A 25 -8.88 0.74 -0.43
N GLU A 26 -9.01 2.03 -0.13
CA GLU A 26 -8.87 2.57 1.23
C GLU A 26 -9.86 1.92 2.21
N PHE A 27 -11.06 1.60 1.73
CA PHE A 27 -12.10 0.97 2.56
C PHE A 27 -11.67 -0.41 3.05
N GLU A 28 -11.04 -1.21 2.18
CA GLU A 28 -10.51 -2.53 2.56
C GLU A 28 -9.35 -2.40 3.54
N ALA A 29 -8.44 -1.46 3.29
CA ALA A 29 -7.31 -1.17 4.19
C ALA A 29 -7.80 -0.77 5.59
N ARG A 30 -8.81 0.09 5.70
CA ARG A 30 -9.42 0.46 6.98
C ARG A 30 -10.12 -0.73 7.63
N ASN A 31 -10.91 -1.48 6.87
CA ASN A 31 -11.67 -2.61 7.41
C ASN A 31 -10.74 -3.69 7.97
N TYR A 32 -9.56 -3.88 7.38
CA TYR A 32 -8.52 -4.77 7.89
C TYR A 32 -8.06 -4.36 9.30
N VAL A 33 -7.77 -3.06 9.51
CA VAL A 33 -7.40 -2.53 10.84
C VAL A 33 -8.51 -2.74 11.87
N TYR A 34 -9.77 -2.52 11.49
CA TYR A 34 -10.90 -2.63 12.41
C TYR A 34 -11.35 -4.07 12.72
N ARG A 35 -11.11 -5.03 11.81
CA ARG A 35 -11.58 -6.43 11.97
C ARG A 35 -10.54 -7.39 12.54
N ASP A 36 -9.26 -7.25 12.20
CA ASP A 36 -8.26 -8.30 12.44
C ASP A 36 -7.40 -8.12 13.71
N GLY A 37 -7.47 -6.98 14.40
CA GLY A 37 -6.55 -6.72 15.51
C GLY A 37 -7.20 -6.17 16.78
N PRO A 38 -7.01 -6.81 17.96
CA PRO A 38 -6.92 -6.06 19.20
C PRO A 38 -5.60 -5.27 19.16
N CYS A 39 -5.48 -4.25 18.31
CA CYS A 39 -4.27 -3.42 18.25
C CYS A 39 -4.29 -2.44 19.42
N PRO A 40 -3.44 -2.65 20.43
CA PRO A 40 -3.36 -1.74 21.56
C PRO A 40 -2.50 -0.56 21.10
N ARG A 41 -3.14 0.51 20.62
CA ARG A 41 -2.56 1.85 20.52
C ARG A 41 -1.51 2.15 19.43
N THR A 42 -1.15 1.24 18.54
CA THR A 42 -0.23 1.60 17.45
C THR A 42 -1.00 2.41 16.40
N GLU A 43 -0.59 3.65 16.14
CA GLU A 43 -1.16 4.46 15.06
C GLU A 43 -0.86 3.80 13.71
N PHE A 44 -1.80 3.90 12.76
CA PHE A 44 -1.64 3.37 11.41
C PHE A 44 -1.81 4.48 10.40
N GLU A 45 -1.05 4.42 9.30
CA GLU A 45 -1.27 5.31 8.16
C GLU A 45 -1.52 4.49 6.89
N ILE A 46 -2.52 4.93 6.13
CA ILE A 46 -2.87 4.37 4.83
C ILE A 46 -2.32 5.31 3.77
N VAL A 47 -1.29 4.85 3.05
CA VAL A 47 -0.64 5.63 2.01
C VAL A 47 -1.15 5.19 0.64
N LYS A 48 -1.68 6.14 -0.13
CA LYS A 48 -2.15 5.91 -1.49
C LYS A 48 -0.98 5.94 -2.47
N HIS A 49 -0.59 4.78 -2.98
CA HIS A 49 0.41 4.65 -4.03
C HIS A 49 -0.25 4.62 -5.42
N LYS A 50 0.18 5.52 -6.29
CA LYS A 50 -0.18 5.47 -7.72
C LYS A 50 0.71 4.45 -8.40
N VAL A 51 0.13 3.34 -8.82
CA VAL A 51 0.81 2.30 -9.60
C VAL A 51 0.49 2.52 -11.07
N HIS A 52 1.52 2.76 -11.87
CA HIS A 52 1.39 2.59 -13.30
C HIS A 52 1.40 1.09 -13.54
N ARG A 53 0.29 0.54 -14.05
CA ARG A 53 0.38 -0.73 -14.75
C ARG A 53 1.23 -0.38 -15.96
N ASP A 54 2.52 -0.71 -15.92
CA ASP A 54 3.30 -0.84 -17.13
C ASP A 54 2.52 -1.83 -18.00
N LYS A 55 1.69 -1.28 -18.88
CA LYS A 55 1.36 -1.99 -20.11
C LYS A 55 2.71 -2.15 -20.75
N ASP A 56 3.19 -3.39 -20.69
CA ASP A 56 4.33 -3.90 -21.41
C ASP A 56 4.79 -2.96 -22.51
N HIS A 57 6.04 -2.56 -22.37
CA HIS A 57 6.87 -2.01 -23.41
C HIS A 57 7.02 -3.05 -24.54
N GLU A 58 5.91 -3.40 -25.19
CA GLU A 58 5.86 -4.24 -26.38
C GLU A 58 6.23 -3.36 -27.57
N SER A 59 7.52 -3.06 -27.69
CA SER A 59 8.14 -2.65 -28.97
C SER A 59 9.63 -2.98 -28.92
N ARG A 60 9.96 -4.17 -28.44
CA ARG A 60 11.25 -4.81 -28.76
C ARG A 60 11.04 -5.63 -30.03
N ARG A 61 11.08 -4.96 -31.20
CA ARG A 61 11.52 -5.49 -32.52
C ARG A 61 11.07 -4.58 -33.67
N ARG A 62 12.01 -3.80 -34.18
CA ARG A 62 12.33 -3.65 -35.61
C ARG A 62 13.75 -3.08 -35.67
N ASN A 63 14.75 -3.96 -35.72
CA ASN A 63 15.64 -3.98 -36.88
C ASN A 63 14.93 -3.50 -38.15
N GLU A 64 15.36 -2.38 -38.70
CA GLU A 64 16.03 -2.29 -40.01
C GLU A 64 16.77 -0.96 -40.12
#